data_AF-A0A2W6VDK3-F1
#
_entry.id   AF-A0A2W6VDK3-F1
#
_cell.length_a   1.000
_cell.length_b   1.000
_cell.length_c   1.000
_cell.angle_alpha   90.00
_cell.angle_beta   90.00
_cell.angle_gamma   90.00
#
_symmetry.space_group_name_H-M   'P 1'
#
loop_
_entity.id
_entity.type
_entity.pdbx_description
1 polymer ?
#
loop_
_entity_poly.entity_id
_entity_poly.type
_entity_poly.pdbx_seq_one_letter_code
_entity_poly.pdbx_strand_id
1 'polypeptide(L)'
;SMQLQVRADTPATFLLHAADDDVVPVGNSLLFYNSLRSANVSSEMHLFPHGGHGFGTRGTVGLTTAAWPQLALSWMASQIPLPK
;
A
#
# COMPACT_ATOMS: atom_id res chain seq x y z
N SER A 1 4.90 -4.26 -16.32
CA SER A 1 4.95 -3.56 -15.02
C SER A 1 3.55 -3.09 -14.64
N MET A 2 3.19 -3.13 -13.35
CA MET A 2 1.79 -2.98 -12.88
C MET A 2 1.18 -1.60 -13.17
N GLN A 3 1.96 -0.51 -13.13
CA GLN A 3 1.50 0.86 -13.42
C GLN A 3 0.90 1.04 -14.81
N LEU A 4 1.23 0.16 -15.76
CA LEU A 4 0.71 0.19 -17.13
C LEU A 4 -0.58 -0.62 -17.30
N GLN A 5 -1.07 -1.26 -16.24
CA GLN A 5 -2.23 -2.15 -16.26
C GLN A 5 -3.43 -1.59 -15.48
N VAL A 6 -3.28 -0.39 -14.90
CA VAL A 6 -4.37 0.28 -14.18
C VAL A 6 -5.45 0.72 -15.17
N ARG A 7 -6.69 0.41 -14.82
CA ARG A 7 -7.91 0.79 -15.54
C ARG A 7 -8.94 1.38 -14.57
N ALA A 8 -9.99 2.00 -15.11
CA ALA A 8 -11.06 2.61 -14.31
C ALA A 8 -11.83 1.60 -13.43
N ASP A 9 -11.85 0.31 -13.81
CA ASP A 9 -12.47 -0.79 -13.07
C ASP A 9 -11.52 -1.47 -12.07
N THR A 10 -10.30 -0.94 -11.88
CA THR A 10 -9.38 -1.47 -10.87
C THR A 10 -10.01 -1.34 -9.49
N PRO A 11 -10.02 -2.40 -8.65
CA PRO A 11 -10.56 -2.32 -7.30
C PRO A 11 -9.84 -1.28 -6.43
N ALA A 12 -10.52 -0.84 -5.37
CA ALA A 12 -9.88 -0.02 -4.35
C ALA A 12 -8.62 -0.72 -3.83
N THR A 13 -7.51 0.03 -3.74
CA THR A 13 -6.19 -0.56 -3.52
C THR A 13 -5.48 0.03 -2.31
N PHE A 14 -5.01 -0.83 -1.41
CA PHE A 14 -4.10 -0.48 -0.33
C PHE A 14 -2.67 -0.86 -0.71
N LEU A 15 -1.73 0.09 -0.64
CA LEU A 15 -0.32 -0.15 -0.88
C LEU A 15 0.49 0.05 0.40
N LEU A 16 1.49 -0.80 0.56
CA LEU A 16 2.45 -0.76 1.65
C LEU A 16 3.85 -1.01 1.08
N HIS A 17 4.84 -0.21 1.50
CA HIS A 17 6.23 -0.40 1.10
C HIS A 17 7.19 0.14 2.17
N ALA A 18 8.38 -0.47 2.28
CA ALA A 18 9.50 0.08 3.03
C ALA A 18 10.48 0.79 2.08
N ALA A 19 10.89 2.02 2.38
CA ALA A 19 11.77 2.81 1.51
C ALA A 19 13.18 2.21 1.39
N ASP A 20 13.58 1.39 2.36
CA ASP A 20 14.85 0.65 2.38
C ASP A 20 14.75 -0.78 1.82
N ASP A 21 13.71 -1.12 1.05
CA ASP A 21 13.68 -2.35 0.25
C ASP A 21 14.70 -2.27 -0.89
N ASP A 22 15.76 -3.09 -0.79
CA ASP A 22 16.86 -3.19 -1.73
C ASP A 22 16.65 -4.26 -2.83
N VAL A 23 15.58 -5.06 -2.73
CA VAL A 23 15.21 -6.10 -3.69
C VAL A 23 14.19 -5.59 -4.69
N VAL A 24 13.18 -4.87 -4.22
CA VAL A 24 12.13 -4.26 -5.06
C VAL A 24 12.12 -2.75 -4.81
N PRO A 25 12.59 -1.93 -5.77
CA PRO A 25 12.64 -0.49 -5.56
C PRO A 25 11.26 0.12 -5.28
N VAL A 26 11.18 0.99 -4.28
CA VAL A 26 9.96 1.73 -3.88
C VAL A 26 9.29 2.47 -5.04
N GLY A 27 10.08 2.86 -6.06
CA GLY A 27 9.58 3.49 -7.28
C GLY A 27 8.47 2.70 -7.97
N ASN A 28 8.45 1.37 -7.84
CA ASN A 28 7.36 0.54 -8.38
C ASN A 28 6.01 0.87 -7.75
N SER A 29 5.96 1.02 -6.42
CA SER A 29 4.72 1.39 -5.71
C SER A 29 4.32 2.83 -5.96
N LEU A 30 5.28 3.76 -6.03
CA LEU A 30 5.01 5.17 -6.34
C LEU A 30 4.40 5.34 -7.73
N LEU A 31 4.94 4.65 -8.73
CA LEU A 31 4.39 4.65 -10.09
C LEU A 31 2.99 4.02 -10.13
N PHE A 32 2.78 2.90 -9.44
CA PHE A 32 1.46 2.25 -9.40
C PHE A 32 0.41 3.14 -8.70
N TYR A 33 0.75 3.76 -7.58
CA TYR A 33 -0.12 4.70 -6.87
C TYR A 33 -0.49 5.91 -7.73
N ASN A 34 0.48 6.50 -8.45
CA ASN A 34 0.20 7.60 -9.38
C ASN A 34 -0.73 7.19 -10.52
N SER A 35 -0.58 5.99 -11.08
CA SER A 35 -1.51 5.46 -12.08
C SER A 35 -2.92 5.25 -11.52
N LEU A 36 -3.05 4.69 -10.30
CA LEU A 36 -4.34 4.52 -9.62
C LEU A 36 -5.06 5.86 -9.44
N ARG A 37 -4.34 6.87 -8.94
CA ARG A 37 -4.89 8.22 -8.79
C ARG A 37 -5.32 8.84 -10.12
N SER A 38 -4.51 8.69 -11.17
CA SER A 38 -4.81 9.21 -12.50
C SER A 38 -6.05 8.57 -13.12
N ALA A 39 -6.34 7.31 -12.77
CA ALA A 39 -7.54 6.59 -13.19
C ALA A 39 -8.76 6.80 -12.26
N ASN A 40 -8.67 7.70 -11.26
CA ASN A 40 -9.68 7.94 -10.23
C ASN A 40 -10.04 6.68 -9.40
N VAL A 41 -9.09 5.77 -9.22
CA VAL A 41 -9.26 4.57 -8.38
C VAL A 41 -8.98 4.93 -6.92
N SER A 42 -9.94 4.63 -6.03
CA SER A 42 -9.76 4.80 -4.58
C SER A 42 -8.52 4.04 -4.12
N SER A 43 -7.59 4.75 -3.49
CA SER A 43 -6.30 4.17 -3.12
C SER A 43 -5.73 4.81 -1.87
N GLU A 44 -5.06 3.99 -1.06
CA GLU A 44 -4.33 4.39 0.14
C GLU A 44 -2.92 3.81 0.05
N MET A 45 -1.91 4.61 0.42
CA MET A 45 -0.51 4.17 0.40
C MET A 45 0.19 4.56 1.70
N HIS A 46 0.86 3.57 2.30
CA HIS A 46 1.78 3.77 3.42
C HIS A 46 3.20 3.47 2.99
N LEU A 47 4.06 4.49 3.08
CA LEU A 47 5.49 4.37 2.83
C LEU A 47 6.23 4.59 4.15
N PHE A 48 6.88 3.54 4.64
CA PHE A 48 7.69 3.60 5.85
C PHE A 48 9.17 3.74 5.51
N PRO A 49 9.99 4.40 6.33
CA PRO A 49 11.42 4.51 6.07
C PRO A 49 12.15 3.16 6.19
N HIS A 50 11.70 2.27 7.08
CA HIS A 50 12.41 1.04 7.43
C HIS A 50 11.53 -0.20 7.48
N GLY A 51 12.04 -1.32 6.97
CA GLY A 51 11.42 -2.64 7.04
C GLY A 51 12.13 -3.66 6.15
N GLY A 52 12.79 -3.20 5.09
CA GLY A 52 13.44 -4.05 4.10
C GLY A 52 12.46 -4.89 3.28
N HIS A 53 12.98 -5.83 2.52
CA HIS A 53 12.15 -6.71 1.70
C HIS A 53 11.39 -7.75 2.53
N GLY A 54 10.10 -7.93 2.26
CA GLY A 54 9.32 -9.05 2.79
C GLY A 54 9.14 -9.08 4.32
N PHE A 55 9.15 -7.91 5.00
CA PHE A 55 9.10 -7.83 6.47
C PHE A 55 7.91 -8.54 7.14
N GLY A 56 6.79 -8.74 6.42
CA GLY A 56 5.61 -9.41 6.95
C GLY A 56 5.11 -8.76 8.25
N THR A 57 4.64 -9.55 9.22
CA THR A 57 4.26 -9.00 10.54
C THR A 57 5.40 -9.12 11.56
N ARG A 58 6.23 -10.16 11.46
CA ARG A 58 7.30 -10.45 12.44
C ARG A 58 8.54 -9.57 12.27
N GLY A 59 8.88 -9.19 11.04
CA GLY A 59 10.07 -8.38 10.72
C GLY A 59 9.92 -6.90 11.04
N THR A 60 8.90 -6.50 11.80
CA THR A 60 8.58 -5.09 12.06
C THR A 60 8.76 -4.68 13.52
N VAL A 61 9.17 -5.60 14.40
CA VAL A 61 9.32 -5.32 15.84
C VAL A 61 10.33 -4.19 16.07
N GLY A 62 9.90 -3.14 16.77
CA GLY A 62 10.72 -1.95 17.02
C GLY A 62 10.76 -0.92 15.89
N LEU A 63 10.04 -1.16 14.78
CA LEU A 63 9.93 -0.24 13.65
C LEU A 63 8.53 0.38 13.59
N THR A 64 8.41 1.57 12.98
CA THR A 64 7.11 2.23 12.74
C THR A 64 6.21 1.39 11.83
N THR A 65 6.80 0.59 10.94
CA THR A 65 6.11 -0.32 10.02
C THR A 65 5.28 -1.37 10.76
N ALA A 66 5.52 -1.62 12.06
CA ALA A 66 4.65 -2.48 12.88
C ALA A 66 3.19 -2.04 12.90
N ALA A 67 2.89 -0.78 12.56
CA ALA A 67 1.53 -0.25 12.47
C ALA A 67 0.75 -0.78 11.25
N TRP A 68 1.43 -1.30 10.22
CA TRP A 68 0.80 -1.62 8.93
C TRP A 68 -0.41 -2.57 9.00
N PRO A 69 -0.44 -3.62 9.86
CA PRO A 69 -1.58 -4.53 9.89
C PRO A 69 -2.84 -3.83 10.40
N GLN A 70 -2.69 -2.95 11.41
CA GLN A 70 -3.82 -2.18 11.93
C GLN A 70 -4.31 -1.16 10.90
N LEU A 71 -3.40 -0.52 10.16
CA LEU A 71 -3.76 0.40 9.08
C LEU A 71 -4.55 -0.32 7.97
N ALA A 72 -4.11 -1.50 7.56
CA ALA A 72 -4.81 -2.33 6.57
C ALA A 72 -6.21 -2.76 7.06
N LEU A 73 -6.33 -3.17 8.33
CA LEU A 73 -7.63 -3.51 8.93
C LEU A 73 -8.58 -2.32 8.97
N SER A 74 -8.09 -1.14 9.38
CA SER A 74 -8.89 0.09 9.40
C SER A 74 -9.32 0.51 7.99
N TRP A 75 -8.43 0.38 7.00
CA TRP A 75 -8.75 0.63 5.60
C TRP A 75 -9.83 -0.32 5.08
N MET A 76 -9.73 -1.63 5.34
CA MET A 76 -10.76 -2.60 4.94
C MET A 76 -12.12 -2.29 5.59
N ALA A 77 -12.13 -1.92 6.86
CA ALA A 77 -13.35 -1.53 7.57
C ALA A 77 -13.98 -0.26 6.96
N SER A 78 -13.17 0.70 6.50
CA SER A 78 -13.67 1.91 5.85
C SER A 78 -14.23 1.67 4.44
N GLN A 79 -13.89 0.54 3.81
CA GLN A 79 -14.48 0.15 2.52
C GLN A 79 -15.93 -0.36 2.65
N ILE A 80 -16.37 -0.75 3.86
CA ILE A 80 -17.75 -1.19 4.10
C ILE A 80 -18.60 0.07 4.30
N PRO A 81 -19.61 0.33 3.44
CA PRO A 81 -20.53 1.44 3.66
C PRO A 81 -21.22 1.28 5.00
N LEU A 82 -21.29 2.34 5.81
CA LEU A 82 -22.11 2.33 7.01
C LEU A 82 -23.55 1.93 6.64
N PRO A 83 -24.22 1.09 7.44
CA PRO A 83 -25.64 0.83 7.24
C PRO A 83 -26.38 2.16 7.28
N LYS A 84 -27.25 2.37 6.29
CA LYS A 84 -28.14 3.54 6.21
C LYS A 84 -29.12 3.56 7.37
#